data_AF-A0A0N1ANQ3-F1
#
_entry.id   AF-A0A0N1ANQ3-F1
#
_cell.length_a   1.000
_cell.length_b   1.000
_cell.length_c   1.000
_cell.angle_alpha   90.00
_cell.angle_beta   90.00
_cell.angle_gamma   90.00
#
_symmetry.space_group_name_H-M   'P 1'
#
loop_
_entity.id
_entity.type
_entity.pdbx_description
1 polymer ?
#
loop_
_entity_poly.entity_id
_entity_poly.type
_entity_poly.pdbx_seq_one_letter_code
_entity_poly.pdbx_strand_id
1 'polypeptide(L)'
;MLLGMTQAQLADRVGLSVSTLERLENADEGAEDEASARAQISAVLEEAGITFIDERVTSAAGGFGVRLSVPASQSVDTGSDETVQYPEMARNGPFGAGG
;
A
#
# COMPACT_ATOMS: atom_id res chain seq x y z
N MET A 1 9.46 -8.11 6.90
CA MET A 1 9.67 -7.97 5.45
C MET A 1 8.62 -7.02 4.90
N LEU A 2 9.04 -5.97 4.20
CA LEU A 2 8.17 -4.96 3.62
C LEU A 2 7.99 -5.29 2.12
N LEU A 3 6.76 -5.49 1.65
CA LEU A 3 6.48 -5.88 0.25
C LEU A 3 7.23 -7.14 -0.26
N GLY A 4 7.56 -8.08 0.64
CA GLY A 4 8.38 -9.25 0.29
C GLY A 4 9.86 -8.94 0.03
N MET A 5 10.31 -7.71 0.29
CA MET A 5 11.72 -7.33 0.26
C MET A 5 12.37 -7.51 1.64
N THR A 6 13.63 -7.95 1.61
CA THR A 6 14.55 -7.84 2.74
C THR A 6 15.12 -6.43 2.83
N GLN A 7 15.67 -6.07 4.00
CA GLN A 7 16.34 -4.79 4.18
C GLN A 7 17.55 -4.62 3.25
N ALA A 8 18.28 -5.71 2.99
CA ALA A 8 19.38 -5.70 2.03
C ALA A 8 18.91 -5.40 0.59
N GLN A 9 17.76 -5.95 0.19
CA GLN A 9 17.18 -5.66 -1.13
C GLN A 9 16.69 -4.21 -1.24
N LEU A 10 16.14 -3.63 -0.16
CA LEU A 10 15.77 -2.22 -0.14
C LEU A 10 17.01 -1.32 -0.20
N ALA A 11 18.04 -1.62 0.61
CA ALA A 11 19.29 -0.87 0.63
C ALA A 11 19.96 -0.84 -0.77
N ASP A 12 20.01 -1.99 -1.45
CA ASP A 12 20.53 -2.12 -2.82
C ASP A 12 19.76 -1.25 -3.82
N ARG A 13 18.42 -1.28 -3.79
CA ARG A 13 17.58 -0.48 -4.69
C ARG A 13 17.71 1.03 -4.45
N VAL A 14 17.90 1.45 -3.20
CA VAL A 14 18.07 2.87 -2.83
C VAL A 14 19.51 3.34 -3.04
N GLY A 15 20.48 2.43 -3.18
CA GLY A 15 21.91 2.76 -3.26
C GLY A 15 22.51 3.14 -1.90
N LEU A 16 21.95 2.62 -0.81
CA LEU A 16 22.44 2.83 0.56
C LEU A 16 23.09 1.56 1.10
N SER A 17 23.92 1.71 2.13
CA SER A 17 24.36 0.55 2.91
C SER A 17 23.25 0.08 3.84
N VAL A 18 23.24 -1.22 4.17
CA VAL A 18 22.28 -1.80 5.14
C VAL A 18 22.38 -1.08 6.48
N SER A 19 23.59 -0.77 6.95
CA SER A 19 23.78 -0.05 8.21
C SER A 19 23.27 1.39 8.17
N THR A 20 23.36 2.07 7.03
CA THR A 20 22.73 3.40 6.85
C THR A 20 21.20 3.28 6.95
N LEU A 21 20.62 2.25 6.34
CA LEU A 21 19.19 2.00 6.39
C LEU A 21 18.71 1.65 7.81
N GLU A 22 19.47 0.81 8.54
CA GLU A 22 19.21 0.52 9.95
C GLU A 22 19.26 1.79 10.80
N ARG A 23 20.24 2.69 10.58
CA ARG A 23 20.26 3.98 11.29
C ARG A 23 19.01 4.80 11.01
N LEU A 24 18.58 4.88 9.74
CA LEU A 24 17.38 5.63 9.33
C LEU A 24 16.11 5.07 9.96
N GLU A 25 16.02 3.76 10.13
CA GLU A 25 14.89 3.08 10.79
C GLU A 25 14.86 3.32 12.31
N ASN A 26 16.03 3.56 12.92
CA ASN A 26 16.15 3.82 14.36
C ASN A 26 16.28 5.31 14.71
N ALA A 27 16.30 6.20 13.71
CA ALA A 27 16.45 7.63 13.91
C ALA A 27 15.14 8.25 14.45
N ASP A 28 15.27 9.12 15.45
CA ASP A 28 14.15 9.92 15.94
C ASP A 28 13.61 10.87 14.85
N GLU A 29 12.33 11.24 14.97
CA GLU A 29 11.66 12.13 14.02
C GLU A 29 12.39 13.48 13.94
N GLY A 30 12.84 13.86 12.73
CA GLY A 30 13.34 15.22 12.45
C GLY A 30 14.85 15.36 12.22
N ALA A 31 15.61 14.28 12.01
CA ALA A 31 17.00 14.40 11.54
C ALA A 31 17.03 15.00 10.12
N GLU A 32 17.28 16.31 10.01
CA GLU A 32 17.35 17.04 8.73
C GLU A 32 18.39 16.42 7.77
N ASP A 33 19.48 15.88 8.32
CA ASP A 33 20.56 15.20 7.60
C ASP A 33 20.11 13.94 6.83
N GLU A 34 18.87 13.47 7.08
CA GLU A 34 18.33 12.24 6.53
C GLU A 34 17.19 12.47 5.53
N ALA A 35 16.76 13.71 5.31
CA ALA A 35 15.63 14.04 4.43
C ALA A 35 15.82 13.53 3.00
N SER A 36 17.03 13.67 2.45
CA SER A 36 17.37 13.17 1.10
C SER A 36 17.31 11.65 1.01
N ALA A 37 17.75 10.94 2.06
CA ALA A 37 17.69 9.49 2.10
C ALA A 37 16.24 9.00 2.22
N ARG A 38 15.42 9.66 3.06
CA ARG A 38 13.98 9.36 3.18
C ARG A 38 13.25 9.57 1.86
N ALA A 39 13.55 10.64 1.12
CA ALA A 39 12.95 10.89 -0.20
C ALA A 39 13.28 9.78 -1.22
N GLN A 40 14.54 9.30 -1.24
CA GLN A 40 14.94 8.19 -2.12
C GLN A 40 14.28 6.87 -1.73
N ILE A 41 14.19 6.58 -0.41
CA ILE A 41 13.47 5.40 0.09
C ILE A 41 12.00 5.46 -0.33
N SER A 42 11.33 6.60 -0.14
CA SER A 42 9.93 6.77 -0.56
C SER A 42 9.74 6.50 -2.05
N ALA A 43 10.61 7.04 -2.91
CA ALA A 43 10.53 6.79 -4.35
C ALA A 43 10.65 5.30 -4.73
N VAL A 44 11.61 4.58 -4.13
CA VAL A 44 11.77 3.14 -4.36
C VAL A 44 10.57 2.34 -3.85
N LEU A 45 9.98 2.75 -2.74
CA LEU A 45 8.76 2.12 -2.22
C LEU A 45 7.56 2.38 -3.15
N GLU A 46 7.45 3.58 -3.72
CA GLU A 46 6.43 3.91 -4.71
C GLU A 46 6.56 3.05 -5.97
N GLU A 47 7.77 2.90 -6.50
CA GLU A 47 8.07 1.99 -7.62
C GLU A 47 7.73 0.53 -7.29
N ALA A 48 7.88 0.12 -6.03
CA ALA A 48 7.53 -1.21 -5.55
C ALA A 48 6.01 -1.41 -5.31
N GLY A 49 5.19 -0.37 -5.54
CA GLY A 49 3.74 -0.45 -5.43
C GLY A 49 3.16 0.12 -4.13
N ILE A 50 3.90 0.93 -3.38
CA ILE A 50 3.32 1.74 -2.30
C ILE A 50 2.80 3.07 -2.86
N THR A 51 1.77 3.62 -2.25
CA THR A 51 1.39 5.01 -2.48
C THR A 51 1.21 5.68 -1.12
N PHE A 52 1.92 6.76 -0.89
CA PHE A 52 1.78 7.55 0.33
C PHE A 52 0.49 8.40 0.27
N ILE A 53 -0.23 8.45 1.38
CA ILE A 53 -1.47 9.21 1.54
C ILE A 53 -1.17 10.38 2.47
N ASP A 54 -1.32 11.60 1.96
CA ASP A 54 -1.19 12.83 2.75
C ASP A 54 -2.41 13.10 3.62
N GLU A 55 -2.25 13.95 4.64
CA GLU A 55 -3.27 14.40 5.60
C GLU A 55 -4.62 14.79 4.97
N ARG A 56 -4.61 15.34 3.75
CA ARG A 56 -5.79 15.87 3.04
C ARG A 56 -6.30 14.99 1.90
N VAL A 57 -5.72 13.81 1.72
CA VAL A 57 -6.17 12.83 0.74
C VAL A 57 -7.21 11.92 1.38
N THR A 58 -8.30 11.64 0.66
CA THR A 58 -9.38 10.78 1.14
C THR A 58 -8.88 9.36 1.41
N SER A 59 -8.62 9.08 2.68
CA SER A 59 -8.47 7.74 3.25
C SER A 59 -9.78 7.34 3.93
N ALA A 60 -10.14 6.06 3.89
CA ALA A 60 -11.35 5.56 4.55
C ALA A 60 -11.36 5.85 6.07
N ALA A 61 -10.19 6.00 6.69
CA ALA A 61 -10.03 6.37 8.10
C ALA A 61 -9.63 7.85 8.32
N GLY A 62 -9.32 8.59 7.24
CA GLY A 62 -8.66 9.91 7.31
C GLY A 62 -7.20 9.83 7.77
N GLY A 63 -6.43 10.91 7.53
CA GLY A 63 -5.04 11.04 8.00
C GLY A 63 -3.97 10.37 7.12
N PHE A 64 -2.71 10.49 7.57
CA PHE A 64 -1.55 9.92 6.87
C PHE A 64 -1.63 8.40 6.79
N GLY A 65 -1.16 7.84 5.69
CA GLY A 65 -1.12 6.39 5.54
C GLY A 65 -0.37 5.93 4.30
N VAL A 66 -0.43 4.62 4.06
CA VAL A 66 0.11 3.97 2.88
C VAL A 66 -0.94 3.10 2.24
N ARG A 67 -0.98 3.08 0.91
CA ARG A 67 -1.81 2.17 0.11
C ARG A 67 -0.90 1.16 -0.58
N LEU A 68 -1.31 -0.10 -0.54
CA LEU A 68 -0.68 -1.15 -1.33
C LEU A 68 -1.39 -1.21 -2.68
N SER A 69 -0.67 -0.83 -3.73
CA SER A 69 -1.11 -0.97 -5.10
C SER A 69 -0.80 -2.38 -5.56
N VAL A 70 -1.76 -3.02 -6.21
CA VAL A 70 -1.54 -4.32 -6.83
C VAL A 70 -0.58 -4.09 -8.00
N PRO A 71 0.57 -4.81 -8.08
CA PRO A 71 1.43 -4.73 -9.26
C PRO A 71 0.58 -5.07 -10.48
N ALA A 72 0.74 -4.36 -11.60
CA ALA A 72 -0.02 -4.62 -12.83
C ALA A 72 0.06 -6.09 -13.31
N SER A 73 1.05 -6.84 -12.83
CA SER A 73 1.30 -8.25 -13.12
C SER A 73 0.60 -9.24 -12.18
N GLN A 74 -0.01 -8.79 -11.09
CA GLN A 74 -0.81 -9.63 -10.21
C GLN A 74 -2.27 -9.26 -10.43
N SER A 75 -2.97 -10.00 -11.29
CA SER A 75 -4.42 -10.03 -11.19
C SER A 75 -4.73 -10.49 -9.77
N VAL A 76 -5.33 -9.62 -8.95
CA VAL A 76 -5.98 -10.09 -7.73
C VAL A 76 -6.93 -11.17 -8.19
N ASP A 77 -6.66 -12.41 -7.77
CA ASP A 77 -7.55 -13.54 -7.99
C ASP A 77 -8.75 -13.33 -7.07
N THR A 78 -9.52 -12.28 -7.37
CA THR A 78 -10.84 -12.07 -6.78
C THR A 78 -11.68 -13.16 -7.40
N GLY A 79 -11.75 -14.31 -6.71
CA GLY A 79 -12.71 -15.36 -7.01
C GLY A 79 -14.08 -14.70 -7.13
N SER A 80 -14.52 -14.51 -8.36
CA SER A 80 -15.80 -13.88 -8.73
C SER A 80 -17.02 -14.69 -8.29
N ASP A 81 -16.79 -15.80 -7.58
CA ASP A 81 -17.80 -16.72 -7.07
C ASP A 81 -18.29 -16.35 -5.65
N GLU A 82 -17.61 -15.43 -4.94
CA GLU A 82 -18.02 -14.98 -3.59
C GLU A 82 -18.73 -13.62 -3.56
N THR A 83 -19.11 -13.06 -4.72
CA THR A 83 -19.79 -11.74 -4.77
C THR A 83 -21.33 -11.82 -4.75
N VAL A 84 -21.90 -12.97 -4.41
CA VAL A 84 -23.33 -13.07 -4.11
C VAL A 84 -23.52 -13.06 -2.61
N GLN A 85 -23.68 -11.86 -2.04
CA GLN A 85 -23.91 -11.68 -0.60
C GLN A 85 -25.21 -12.36 -0.11
N TYR A 86 -26.18 -12.63 -1.00
CA TYR A 86 -27.41 -13.36 -0.69
C TYR A 86 -27.91 -14.18 -1.91
N PRO A 87 -27.38 -15.39 -2.13
CA PRO A 87 -27.84 -16.23 -3.25
C PRO A 87 -29.31 -16.65 -3.09
N GLU A 88 -29.88 -16.61 -1.89
CA GLU A 88 -31.31 -16.85 -1.66
C GLU A 88 -32.24 -15.78 -2.26
N MET A 89 -31.77 -14.54 -2.46
CA MET A 89 -32.60 -13.46 -3.04
C MET A 89 -32.75 -13.58 -4.56
N ALA A 90 -31.87 -14.33 -5.24
CA ALA A 90 -31.93 -14.49 -6.70
C ALA A 90 -33.05 -15.42 -7.18
N ARG A 91 -33.63 -16.25 -6.28
CA ARG A 91 -34.65 -17.23 -6.67
C ARG A 91 -36.09 -16.81 -6.39
N ASN A 92 -36.33 -15.76 -5.60
CA ASN A 92 -37.68 -15.32 -5.25
C ASN A 92 -37.78 -13.77 -5.19
N GLY A 93 -37.65 -13.11 -6.33
CA GLY A 93 -38.09 -11.71 -6.42
C GLY A 93 -39.60 -11.65 -6.64
N PRO A 94 -40.41 -11.02 -5.75
CA PRO A 94 -41.70 -10.53 -6.18
C PRO A 94 -41.44 -9.30 -7.05
N PHE A 95 -41.91 -9.35 -8.30
CA PHE A 95 -41.92 -8.18 -9.19
C PHE A 95 -42.80 -7.10 -8.55
N GLY A 96 -42.18 -6.12 -7.89
CA GLY A 96 -42.84 -4.96 -7.32
C GLY A 96 -42.61 -3.74 -8.20
N ALA A 97 -43.62 -3.37 -8.99
CA ALA A 97 -43.70 -2.10 -9.68
C ALA A 97 -44.09 -0.97 -8.71
N GLY A 98 -43.57 0.23 -8.97
CA GLY A 98 -43.97 1.50 -8.34
C GLY A 98 -42.74 2.33 -8.04
N GLY A 99 -42.59 3.58 -8.48
CA GLY A 99 -43.40 4.51 -9.24
C GLY A 99 -42.60 5.82 -9.31
#